data_AF-A0A382D356-F1
#
_entry.id   AF-A0A382D356-F1
#
_cell.length_a   1.000
_cell.length_b   1.000
_cell.length_c   1.000
_cell.angle_alpha   90.00
_cell.angle_beta   90.00
_cell.angle_gamma   90.00
#
_symmetry.space_group_name_H-M   'P 1'
#
loop_
_entity.id
_entity.type
_entity.pdbx_description
1 polymer ?
#
loop_
_entity_poly.entity_id
_entity_poly.type
_entity_poly.pdbx_seq_one_letter_code
_entity_poly.pdbx_strand_id
1 'polypeptide(L)'
;MIEYQSLFHKKLLEGNFVYTAETTPPDSSDQEILLKKTKPLKGIADAVNLTDSPGAKAHMSSLTAAIILVQNDIEPIWQLTVRDRNRLALQGDLVGASALGVHNILCLSGDDPKNGDQPETTVVNDIDSLTLVETADMMREKKQFPSGRLIEPAPKLCIGGAEVPTEGKPDPEKILNKIKMGVNFFQTQYVFDEILLKEYMKVLEDAGILEKTFFIIGLGPFASAKSAKWMNDNLFGVDVPDQ
;
A
#
# COMPACT_ATOMS: atom_id res chain seq x y z
N MET A 1 -5.66 18.60 19.48
CA MET A 1 -4.37 18.28 18.81
C MET A 1 -4.68 17.24 17.76
N ILE A 2 -4.11 17.37 16.56
CA ILE A 2 -4.27 16.34 15.52
C ILE A 2 -3.62 15.06 16.03
N GLU A 3 -4.37 13.95 16.07
CA GLU A 3 -3.82 12.65 16.47
C GLU A 3 -3.18 11.97 15.26
N TYR A 4 -1.87 11.73 15.34
CA TYR A 4 -1.14 11.02 14.30
C TYR A 4 -1.21 9.52 14.51
N GLN A 5 -1.31 8.79 13.40
CA GLN A 5 -1.39 7.33 13.40
C GLN A 5 0.01 6.69 13.40
N SER A 6 0.98 7.38 12.81
CA SER A 6 2.38 6.95 12.65
C SER A 6 3.29 8.16 12.40
N LEU A 7 4.61 7.94 12.33
CA LEU A 7 5.56 8.99 11.92
C LEU A 7 5.38 9.37 10.45
N PHE A 8 5.10 8.41 9.59
CA PHE A 8 4.79 8.65 8.18
C PHE A 8 3.53 9.52 8.02
N HIS A 9 2.44 9.19 8.72
CA HIS A 9 1.21 9.98 8.66
C HIS A 9 1.42 11.41 9.17
N LYS A 10 2.23 11.58 10.23
CA LYS A 10 2.63 12.90 10.71
C LYS A 10 3.34 13.70 9.61
N LYS A 11 4.31 13.10 8.90
CA LYS A 11 5.04 13.81 7.84
C LYS A 11 4.14 14.28 6.71
N LEU A 12 3.18 13.45 6.30
CA LEU A 12 2.17 13.83 5.30
C LEU A 12 1.36 15.05 5.76
N LEU A 13 0.80 15.00 6.98
CA LEU A 13 -0.04 16.08 7.52
C LEU A 13 0.71 17.39 7.78
N GLU A 14 2.02 17.33 8.03
CA GLU A 14 2.88 18.51 8.17
C GLU A 14 3.31 19.10 6.82
N GLY A 15 2.90 18.51 5.70
CA GLY A 15 3.24 18.98 4.36
C GLY A 15 4.70 18.75 3.97
N ASN A 16 5.37 17.81 4.64
CA ASN A 16 6.73 17.43 4.27
C ASN A 16 6.72 16.71 2.92
N PHE A 17 7.75 16.91 2.11
CA PHE A 17 7.98 16.07 0.95
C PHE A 17 8.42 14.68 1.43
N VAL A 18 7.65 13.64 1.10
CA VAL A 18 7.85 12.27 1.59
C VAL A 18 8.49 11.39 0.51
N TYR A 19 9.56 10.70 0.87
CA TYR A 19 10.21 9.67 0.06
C TYR A 19 9.92 8.29 0.63
N THR A 20 9.25 7.44 -0.15
CA THR A 20 9.07 6.02 0.20
C THR A 20 9.94 5.14 -0.68
N ALA A 21 10.39 4.02 -0.13
CA ALA A 21 10.98 2.92 -0.90
C ALA A 21 10.03 1.72 -0.92
N GLU A 22 10.31 0.73 -1.77
CA GLU A 22 9.56 -0.53 -1.81
C GLU A 22 10.54 -1.71 -1.83
N THR A 23 10.17 -2.78 -1.13
CA THR A 23 10.86 -4.06 -1.23
C THR A 23 9.87 -5.21 -1.14
N THR A 24 10.24 -6.32 -1.76
CA THR A 24 9.55 -7.60 -1.60
C THR A 24 10.13 -8.38 -0.42
N PRO A 25 9.28 -8.93 0.48
CA PRO A 25 9.73 -9.89 1.48
C PRO A 25 10.51 -11.07 0.84
N PRO A 26 11.55 -11.62 1.48
CA PRO A 26 12.38 -12.65 0.86
C PRO A 26 11.73 -14.04 0.89
N ASP A 27 12.18 -14.91 -0.02
CA ASP A 27 11.98 -16.37 0.04
C ASP A 27 12.94 -16.99 1.05
N SER A 28 12.80 -16.59 2.31
CA SER A 28 13.67 -17.03 3.39
C SER A 28 12.95 -16.94 4.73
N SER A 29 13.25 -17.87 5.62
CA SER A 29 12.88 -17.80 7.03
C SER A 29 13.88 -17.03 7.89
N ASP A 30 14.95 -16.49 7.30
CA ASP A 30 15.95 -15.67 7.97
C ASP A 30 15.65 -14.17 7.78
N GLN A 31 15.34 -13.49 8.90
CA GLN A 31 15.07 -12.06 8.92
C GLN A 31 16.26 -11.20 8.45
N GLU A 32 17.50 -11.69 8.60
CA GLU A 32 18.67 -10.91 8.19
C GLU A 32 18.73 -10.70 6.67
N ILE A 33 18.10 -11.57 5.88
CA ILE A 33 17.98 -11.38 4.43
C ILE A 33 17.09 -10.18 4.08
N LEU A 34 15.98 -10.02 4.80
CA LEU A 34 15.12 -8.84 4.68
C LEU A 34 15.87 -7.59 5.15
N LEU A 35 16.49 -7.65 6.33
CA LEU A 35 17.20 -6.51 6.93
C LEU A 35 18.40 -6.05 6.11
N LYS A 36 19.11 -6.97 5.43
CA LYS A 36 20.21 -6.59 4.51
C LYS A 36 19.71 -5.69 3.38
N LYS A 37 18.47 -5.86 2.93
CA LYS A 37 17.84 -5.01 1.89
C LYS A 37 17.29 -3.70 2.47
N THR A 38 16.75 -3.71 3.69
CA THR A 38 16.01 -2.57 4.24
C THR A 38 16.83 -1.67 5.17
N LYS A 39 17.83 -2.18 5.89
CA LYS A 39 18.71 -1.37 6.76
C LYS A 39 19.36 -0.18 6.03
N PRO A 40 19.82 -0.30 4.76
CA PRO A 40 20.35 0.86 4.02
C PRO A 40 19.34 1.98 3.79
N LEU A 41 18.03 1.70 3.88
CA LEU A 41 16.96 2.69 3.69
C LEU A 41 16.61 3.43 4.99
N LYS A 42 17.07 2.95 6.15
CA LYS A 42 16.79 3.57 7.46
C LYS A 42 17.34 4.99 7.51
N GLY A 43 16.46 5.97 7.73
CA GLY A 43 16.81 7.39 7.75
C GLY A 43 16.97 8.05 6.37
N ILE A 44 16.85 7.28 5.29
CA ILE A 44 16.78 7.80 3.91
C ILE A 44 15.32 7.83 3.44
N ALA A 45 14.63 6.69 3.52
CA ALA A 45 13.21 6.60 3.24
C ALA A 45 12.41 6.96 4.49
N ASP A 46 11.34 7.73 4.31
CA ASP A 46 10.39 8.08 5.36
C ASP A 46 9.50 6.88 5.73
N ALA A 47 9.27 5.98 4.79
CA ALA A 47 8.66 4.67 5.00
C ALA A 47 9.05 3.67 3.90
N VAL A 48 8.95 2.37 4.19
CA VAL A 48 9.28 1.28 3.28
C VAL A 48 8.05 0.40 3.03
N ASN A 49 7.60 0.34 1.78
CA ASN A 49 6.55 -0.56 1.34
C ASN A 49 7.02 -2.00 1.38
N LEU A 50 6.17 -2.88 1.90
CA LEU A 50 6.33 -4.31 1.86
C LEU A 50 5.20 -4.93 1.06
N THR A 51 5.54 -5.40 -0.14
CA THR A 51 4.59 -6.02 -1.06
C THR A 51 4.04 -7.32 -0.49
N ASP A 52 2.74 -7.57 -0.69
CA ASP A 52 2.07 -8.78 -0.21
C ASP A 52 1.88 -9.78 -1.34
N SER A 53 2.78 -10.77 -1.37
CA SER A 53 2.80 -11.84 -2.36
C SER A 53 2.69 -11.30 -3.82
N PRO A 54 3.60 -10.40 -4.26
CA PRO A 54 3.59 -9.84 -5.60
C PRO A 54 3.73 -10.93 -6.67
N GLY A 55 3.04 -10.73 -7.80
CA GLY A 55 2.95 -11.74 -8.85
C GLY A 55 2.22 -13.01 -8.42
N ALA A 56 1.44 -12.93 -7.33
CA ALA A 56 0.75 -14.05 -6.69
C ALA A 56 1.67 -15.24 -6.34
N LYS A 57 2.87 -14.92 -5.82
CA LYS A 57 3.86 -15.91 -5.35
C LYS A 57 4.01 -15.84 -3.85
N ALA A 58 4.20 -17.00 -3.23
CA ALA A 58 4.44 -17.07 -1.79
C ALA A 58 5.83 -16.51 -1.44
N HIS A 59 5.85 -15.62 -0.46
CA HIS A 59 7.07 -15.06 0.14
C HIS A 59 6.93 -15.09 1.67
N MET A 60 7.95 -14.64 2.41
CA MET A 60 7.75 -14.27 3.82
C MET A 60 6.51 -13.37 3.95
N SER A 61 5.62 -13.67 4.91
CA SER A 61 4.42 -12.86 5.18
C SER A 61 4.77 -11.38 5.27
N SER A 62 4.09 -10.56 4.46
CA SER A 62 4.26 -9.11 4.41
C SER A 62 4.02 -8.44 5.77
N LEU A 63 3.05 -8.94 6.54
CA LEU A 63 2.80 -8.50 7.91
C LEU A 63 3.99 -8.82 8.83
N THR A 64 4.52 -10.05 8.75
CA THR A 64 5.70 -10.45 9.54
C THR A 64 6.92 -9.61 9.18
N ALA A 65 7.12 -9.36 7.89
CA ALA A 65 8.17 -8.47 7.42
C ALA A 65 7.98 -7.04 7.98
N ALA A 66 6.75 -6.53 8.03
CA ALA A 66 6.45 -5.19 8.57
C ALA A 66 6.78 -5.10 10.06
N ILE A 67 6.44 -6.14 10.82
CA ILE A 67 6.78 -6.23 12.25
C ILE A 67 8.31 -6.27 12.44
N ILE A 68 9.05 -7.02 11.61
CA ILE A 68 10.52 -7.04 11.66
C ILE A 68 11.09 -5.62 11.40
N LEU A 69 10.52 -4.87 10.45
CA LEU A 69 10.93 -3.50 10.16
C LEU A 69 10.68 -2.57 11.36
N VAL A 70 9.50 -2.65 11.99
CA VAL A 70 9.19 -1.90 13.23
C VAL A 70 10.20 -2.20 14.33
N GLN A 71 10.52 -3.47 14.57
CA GLN A 71 11.49 -3.91 15.58
C GLN A 71 12.93 -3.42 15.31
N ASN A 72 13.20 -2.92 14.10
CA ASN A 72 14.48 -2.37 13.69
C ASN A 72 14.40 -0.84 13.42
N ASP A 73 13.36 -0.16 13.94
CA ASP A 73 13.04 1.27 13.75
C ASP A 73 13.02 1.71 12.28
N ILE A 74 12.44 0.89 11.41
CA ILE A 74 12.14 1.22 10.02
C ILE A 74 10.63 1.30 9.90
N GLU A 75 10.10 2.45 9.48
CA GLU A 75 8.66 2.67 9.33
C GLU A 75 8.12 1.89 8.12
N PRO A 76 7.23 0.89 8.29
CA PRO A 76 6.71 0.11 7.18
C PRO A 76 5.42 0.72 6.62
N ILE A 77 5.18 0.50 5.32
CA ILE A 77 3.84 0.51 4.71
C ILE A 77 3.52 -0.92 4.34
N TRP A 78 2.59 -1.53 5.07
CA TRP A 78 2.18 -2.90 4.84
C TRP A 78 1.15 -2.95 3.71
N GLN A 79 1.54 -3.46 2.54
CA GLN A 79 0.56 -3.75 1.49
C GLN A 79 -0.28 -4.94 1.95
N LEU A 80 -1.60 -4.81 1.85
CA LEU A 80 -2.55 -5.82 2.34
C LEU A 80 -3.51 -6.19 1.22
N THR A 81 -3.36 -7.41 0.70
CA THR A 81 -4.24 -7.92 -0.35
C THR A 81 -5.43 -8.67 0.22
N VAL A 82 -6.60 -8.50 -0.41
CA VAL A 82 -7.83 -9.27 -0.09
C VAL A 82 -7.88 -10.64 -0.78
N ARG A 83 -7.03 -10.86 -1.79
CA ARG A 83 -6.94 -12.12 -2.56
C ARG A 83 -6.83 -13.36 -1.68
N ASP A 84 -5.98 -13.32 -0.66
CA ASP A 84 -5.56 -14.52 0.08
C ASP A 84 -6.30 -14.69 1.42
N ARG A 85 -7.12 -13.71 1.84
CA ARG A 85 -7.65 -13.61 3.21
C ARG A 85 -9.15 -13.30 3.22
N ASN A 86 -9.88 -13.95 4.12
CA ASN A 86 -11.29 -13.61 4.37
C ASN A 86 -11.40 -12.44 5.37
N ARG A 87 -12.60 -11.88 5.55
CA ARG A 87 -12.82 -10.74 6.44
C ARG A 87 -12.38 -10.97 7.90
N LEU A 88 -12.42 -12.21 8.38
CA LEU A 88 -12.01 -12.53 9.76
C LEU A 88 -10.49 -12.44 9.90
N ALA A 89 -9.75 -13.02 8.94
CA ALA A 89 -8.30 -12.92 8.89
C ALA A 89 -7.85 -11.46 8.72
N LEU A 90 -8.47 -10.72 7.79
CA LEU A 90 -8.17 -9.30 7.57
C LEU A 90 -8.38 -8.46 8.83
N GLN A 91 -9.51 -8.62 9.53
CA GLN A 91 -9.80 -7.90 10.78
C GLN A 91 -8.82 -8.28 11.90
N GLY A 92 -8.49 -9.57 12.03
CA GLY A 92 -7.52 -10.04 13.01
C GLY A 92 -6.13 -9.48 12.76
N ASP A 93 -5.68 -9.52 11.50
CA ASP A 93 -4.38 -9.01 11.08
C ASP A 93 -4.26 -7.49 11.29
N LEU A 94 -5.32 -6.70 11.01
CA LEU A 94 -5.32 -5.25 11.29
C LEU A 94 -5.12 -4.93 12.79
N VAL A 95 -5.78 -5.68 13.68
CA VAL A 95 -5.60 -5.53 15.12
C VAL A 95 -4.19 -5.95 15.53
N GLY A 96 -3.70 -7.09 15.04
CA GLY A 96 -2.36 -7.58 15.34
C GLY A 96 -1.24 -6.65 14.83
N ALA A 97 -1.40 -6.14 13.61
CA ALA A 97 -0.50 -5.16 13.00
C ALA A 97 -0.37 -3.92 13.87
N SER A 98 -1.51 -3.30 14.22
CA SER A 98 -1.50 -2.12 15.08
C SER A 98 -0.94 -2.43 16.48
N ALA A 99 -1.21 -3.60 17.06
CA ALA A 99 -0.68 -3.99 18.36
C ALA A 99 0.86 -4.12 18.35
N LEU A 100 1.45 -4.40 17.19
CA LEU A 100 2.88 -4.58 16.98
C LEU A 100 3.54 -3.36 16.30
N GLY A 101 2.85 -2.22 16.25
CA GLY A 101 3.39 -0.95 15.75
C GLY A 101 3.36 -0.77 14.24
N VAL A 102 2.72 -1.68 13.49
CA VAL A 102 2.49 -1.52 12.05
C VAL A 102 1.22 -0.70 11.86
N HIS A 103 1.39 0.58 11.55
CA HIS A 103 0.30 1.54 11.49
C HIS A 103 -0.01 2.03 10.07
N ASN A 104 0.85 1.85 9.08
CA ASN A 104 0.55 2.24 7.71
C ASN A 104 0.19 1.02 6.89
N ILE A 105 -0.96 1.06 6.23
CA ILE A 105 -1.45 -0.02 5.38
C ILE A 105 -1.75 0.52 3.99
N LEU A 106 -1.56 -0.30 2.96
CA LEU A 106 -2.02 -0.03 1.60
C LEU A 106 -2.98 -1.16 1.18
N CYS A 107 -4.27 -0.85 1.08
CA CYS A 107 -5.30 -1.85 0.80
C CYS A 107 -5.37 -2.15 -0.70
N LEU A 108 -5.16 -3.42 -1.08
CA LEU A 108 -5.03 -3.85 -2.46
C LEU A 108 -5.93 -5.04 -2.80
N SER A 109 -6.26 -5.20 -4.07
CA SER A 109 -6.96 -6.39 -4.56
C SER A 109 -6.03 -7.61 -4.59
N GLY A 110 -4.80 -7.44 -5.07
CA GLY A 110 -3.82 -8.51 -5.30
C GLY A 110 -3.87 -9.08 -6.72
N ASP A 111 -2.76 -9.65 -7.17
CA ASP A 111 -2.61 -10.25 -8.51
C ASP A 111 -3.34 -11.58 -8.63
N ASP A 112 -3.95 -11.89 -9.78
CA ASP A 112 -4.62 -13.18 -10.02
C ASP A 112 -3.63 -14.36 -9.88
N PRO A 113 -3.90 -15.37 -9.00
CA PRO A 113 -3.04 -16.55 -8.85
C PRO A 113 -2.76 -17.31 -10.15
N LYS A 114 -3.63 -17.20 -11.16
CA LYS A 114 -3.39 -17.78 -12.49
C LYS A 114 -2.11 -17.28 -13.15
N ASN A 115 -1.63 -16.09 -12.77
CA ASN A 115 -0.39 -15.50 -13.26
C ASN A 115 0.82 -15.85 -12.37
N GLY A 116 0.59 -16.50 -11.23
CA GLY A 116 1.60 -16.92 -10.27
C GLY A 116 2.18 -18.31 -10.57
N ASP A 117 2.88 -18.87 -9.58
CA ASP A 117 3.48 -20.21 -9.67
C ASP A 117 2.59 -21.34 -9.15
N GLN A 118 1.45 -21.00 -8.54
CA GLN A 118 0.42 -21.91 -8.02
C GLN A 118 -0.98 -21.56 -8.56
N PRO A 119 -1.19 -21.68 -9.89
CA PRO A 119 -2.41 -21.23 -10.57
C PRO A 119 -3.70 -21.95 -10.14
N GLU A 120 -3.59 -23.08 -9.46
CA GLU A 120 -4.70 -23.84 -8.88
C GLU A 120 -5.21 -23.27 -7.54
N THR A 121 -4.54 -22.24 -7.00
CA THR A 121 -4.89 -21.64 -5.71
C THR A 121 -6.25 -20.94 -5.79
N THR A 122 -7.13 -21.25 -4.82
CA THR A 122 -8.43 -20.61 -4.68
C THR A 122 -8.26 -19.17 -4.21
N VAL A 123 -8.79 -18.24 -5.00
CA VAL A 123 -8.93 -16.83 -4.59
C VAL A 123 -9.99 -16.71 -3.51
N VAL A 124 -9.65 -16.07 -2.38
CA VAL A 124 -10.58 -15.84 -1.28
C VAL A 124 -11.51 -14.67 -1.59
N ASN A 125 -10.97 -13.46 -1.82
CA ASN A 125 -11.71 -12.23 -2.19
C ASN A 125 -13.09 -12.09 -1.50
N ASP A 126 -13.15 -12.36 -0.19
CA ASP A 126 -14.40 -12.33 0.58
C ASP A 126 -14.98 -10.90 0.67
N ILE A 127 -14.13 -9.90 0.55
CA ILE A 127 -14.45 -8.47 0.39
C ILE A 127 -13.49 -7.86 -0.65
N ASP A 128 -13.88 -6.75 -1.26
CA ASP A 128 -12.97 -5.98 -2.12
C ASP A 128 -12.06 -5.03 -1.31
N SER A 129 -11.05 -4.46 -1.96
CA SER A 129 -10.07 -3.56 -1.33
C SER A 129 -10.70 -2.27 -0.78
N LEU A 130 -11.81 -1.81 -1.38
CA LEU A 130 -12.51 -0.62 -0.92
C LEU A 130 -13.35 -0.88 0.34
N THR A 131 -13.97 -2.07 0.42
CA THR A 131 -14.63 -2.57 1.62
C THR A 131 -13.62 -2.82 2.74
N LEU A 132 -12.39 -3.24 2.41
CA LEU A 132 -11.29 -3.34 3.37
C LEU A 132 -10.90 -1.97 3.93
N VAL A 133 -10.79 -0.93 3.08
CA VAL A 133 -10.57 0.46 3.52
C VAL A 133 -11.65 0.90 4.49
N GLU A 134 -12.93 0.75 4.14
CA GLU A 134 -14.06 1.15 5.00
C GLU A 134 -14.08 0.36 6.32
N THR A 135 -13.75 -0.93 6.27
CA THR A 135 -13.65 -1.78 7.47
C THR A 135 -12.54 -1.30 8.39
N ALA A 136 -11.35 -0.98 7.84
CA ALA A 136 -10.21 -0.49 8.59
C ALA A 136 -10.49 0.88 9.23
N ASP A 137 -11.09 1.81 8.48
CA ASP A 137 -11.50 3.12 8.99
C ASP A 137 -12.53 2.99 10.12
N MET A 138 -13.57 2.18 9.90
CA MET A 138 -14.60 1.93 10.91
C MET A 138 -14.01 1.32 12.19
N MET A 139 -13.08 0.37 12.08
CA MET A 139 -12.41 -0.24 13.23
C MET A 139 -11.60 0.79 14.03
N ARG A 140 -10.87 1.69 13.35
CA ARG A 140 -10.10 2.79 13.95
C ARG A 140 -11.02 3.80 14.65
N GLU A 141 -12.05 4.29 13.97
CA GLU A 141 -12.91 5.39 14.45
C GLU A 141 -13.94 4.91 15.50
N LYS A 142 -14.60 3.78 15.24
CA LYS A 142 -15.67 3.26 16.12
C LYS A 142 -15.14 2.30 17.19
N LYS A 143 -13.85 1.95 17.16
CA LYS A 143 -13.19 1.08 18.16
C LYS A 143 -13.88 -0.28 18.32
N GLN A 144 -14.35 -0.85 17.22
CA GLN A 144 -15.09 -2.10 17.23
C GLN A 144 -14.90 -2.89 15.93
N PHE A 145 -15.11 -4.20 16.02
CA PHE A 145 -15.30 -5.03 14.83
C PHE A 145 -16.65 -4.72 14.16
N PRO A 146 -16.86 -5.09 12.89
CA PRO A 146 -18.17 -4.98 12.23
C PRO A 146 -19.31 -5.67 13.00
N SER A 147 -18.99 -6.67 13.82
CA SER A 147 -19.93 -7.34 14.73
C SER A 147 -20.45 -6.47 15.90
N GLY A 148 -19.89 -5.28 16.14
CA GLY A 148 -20.16 -4.44 17.31
C GLY A 148 -19.35 -4.80 18.56
N ARG A 149 -18.54 -5.86 18.53
CA ARG A 149 -17.60 -6.17 19.61
C ARG A 149 -16.49 -5.12 19.68
N LEU A 150 -16.23 -4.62 20.88
CA LEU A 150 -15.22 -3.57 21.12
C LEU A 150 -13.79 -4.06 20.85
N ILE A 151 -12.94 -3.12 20.41
CA ILE A 151 -11.50 -3.25 20.25
C ILE A 151 -10.86 -2.18 21.15
N GLU A 152 -10.17 -2.60 22.21
CA GLU A 152 -9.55 -1.70 23.17
C GLU A 152 -8.08 -2.06 23.43
N PRO A 153 -7.13 -1.12 23.19
CA PRO A 153 -7.33 0.17 22.51
C PRO A 153 -7.70 -0.03 21.04
N ALA A 154 -8.29 1.00 20.42
CA ALA A 154 -8.58 1.00 18.98
C ALA A 154 -7.30 0.86 18.14
N PRO A 155 -7.36 0.21 16.96
CA PRO A 155 -6.21 0.13 16.09
C PRO A 155 -5.85 1.52 15.55
N LYS A 156 -4.57 1.84 15.53
CA LYS A 156 -4.01 3.03 14.88
C LYS A 156 -3.62 2.67 13.46
N LEU A 157 -4.26 3.30 12.49
CA LEU A 157 -4.11 2.97 11.06
C LEU A 157 -4.02 4.25 10.24
N CYS A 158 -3.04 4.36 9.35
CA CYS A 158 -2.95 5.29 8.24
C CYS A 158 -3.23 4.49 6.96
N ILE A 159 -4.37 4.74 6.33
CA ILE A 159 -4.96 3.85 5.33
C ILE A 159 -4.66 4.39 3.93
N GLY A 160 -3.97 3.60 3.13
CA GLY A 160 -3.61 3.90 1.75
C GLY A 160 -4.55 3.26 0.74
N GLY A 161 -4.78 3.93 -0.38
CA GLY A 161 -5.39 3.38 -1.60
C GLY A 161 -4.42 3.39 -2.78
N ALA A 162 -4.67 2.52 -3.77
CA ALA A 162 -3.89 2.51 -5.01
C ALA A 162 -4.60 3.25 -6.16
N GLU A 163 -3.80 3.89 -7.01
CA GLU A 163 -4.21 4.53 -8.26
C GLU A 163 -3.31 4.10 -9.42
N VAL A 164 -3.85 4.07 -10.64
CA VAL A 164 -3.11 3.60 -11.83
C VAL A 164 -3.26 4.62 -12.95
N PRO A 165 -2.41 5.67 -12.99
CA PRO A 165 -2.55 6.75 -13.97
C PRO A 165 -2.50 6.29 -15.43
N THR A 166 -1.81 5.19 -15.72
CA THR A 166 -1.66 4.60 -17.06
C THR A 166 -2.98 4.04 -17.63
N GLU A 167 -3.98 3.77 -16.79
CA GLU A 167 -5.32 3.33 -17.21
C GLU A 167 -6.23 4.51 -17.61
N GLY A 168 -5.71 5.74 -17.58
CA GLY A 168 -6.38 6.95 -18.02
C GLY A 168 -6.62 7.98 -16.92
N LYS A 169 -7.32 9.05 -17.28
CA LYS A 169 -7.60 10.17 -16.37
C LYS A 169 -8.43 9.70 -15.16
N PRO A 170 -8.19 10.26 -13.97
CA PRO A 170 -8.95 9.86 -12.79
C PRO A 170 -10.39 10.31 -12.92
N ASP A 171 -11.30 9.55 -12.31
CA ASP A 171 -12.68 9.94 -12.08
C ASP A 171 -12.75 10.64 -10.71
N PRO A 172 -12.96 11.97 -10.65
CA PRO A 172 -12.96 12.70 -9.40
C PRO A 172 -13.98 12.19 -8.38
N GLU A 173 -15.15 11.73 -8.83
CA GLU A 173 -16.20 11.23 -7.93
C GLU A 173 -15.75 9.94 -7.25
N LYS A 174 -15.08 9.04 -7.99
CA LYS A 174 -14.52 7.81 -7.42
C LYS A 174 -13.43 8.11 -6.41
N ILE A 175 -12.52 9.04 -6.70
CA ILE A 175 -11.46 9.42 -5.76
C ILE A 175 -12.05 10.04 -4.50
N LEU A 176 -13.00 10.98 -4.64
CA LEU A 176 -13.69 11.59 -3.50
C LEU A 176 -14.45 10.54 -2.66
N ASN A 177 -15.04 9.52 -3.30
CA ASN A 177 -15.67 8.42 -2.59
C ASN A 177 -14.64 7.60 -1.80
N LYS A 178 -13.47 7.27 -2.39
CA LYS A 178 -12.38 6.58 -1.67
C LYS A 178 -11.90 7.38 -0.45
N ILE A 179 -11.74 8.70 -0.59
CA ILE A 179 -11.40 9.60 0.54
C ILE A 179 -12.48 9.53 1.63
N LYS A 180 -13.76 9.61 1.26
CA LYS A 180 -14.88 9.52 2.20
C LYS A 180 -14.92 8.19 2.95
N MET A 181 -14.47 7.10 2.33
CA MET A 181 -14.40 5.77 2.96
C MET A 181 -13.21 5.59 3.91
N GLY A 182 -12.32 6.60 4.01
CA GLY A 182 -11.26 6.64 5.01
C GLY A 182 -9.84 6.57 4.48
N VAL A 183 -9.63 6.67 3.16
CA VAL A 183 -8.28 6.76 2.59
C VAL A 183 -7.58 8.04 3.05
N ASN A 184 -6.40 7.88 3.66
CA ASN A 184 -5.54 8.96 4.11
C ASN A 184 -4.55 9.41 3.02
N PHE A 185 -4.08 8.49 2.17
CA PHE A 185 -3.17 8.78 1.07
C PHE A 185 -3.36 7.80 -0.10
N PHE A 186 -2.92 8.20 -1.28
CA PHE A 186 -2.87 7.35 -2.47
C PHE A 186 -1.42 7.07 -2.88
N GLN A 187 -1.15 5.84 -3.30
CA GLN A 187 0.07 5.49 -4.02
C GLN A 187 -0.28 5.13 -5.45
N THR A 188 0.44 5.71 -6.40
CA THR A 188 0.27 5.33 -7.81
C THR A 188 1.10 4.10 -8.14
N GLN A 189 0.66 3.32 -9.13
CA GLN A 189 1.56 2.45 -9.89
C GLN A 189 2.69 3.28 -10.53
N TYR A 190 3.77 2.65 -10.98
CA TYR A 190 4.87 3.32 -11.68
C TYR A 190 4.36 4.16 -12.84
N VAL A 191 4.79 5.42 -12.87
CA VAL A 191 4.52 6.35 -13.98
C VAL A 191 5.84 6.82 -14.58
N PHE A 192 6.08 6.44 -15.83
CA PHE A 192 7.28 6.84 -16.57
C PHE A 192 7.03 8.02 -17.51
N ASP A 193 5.79 8.20 -17.97
CA ASP A 193 5.37 9.33 -18.81
C ASP A 193 4.97 10.54 -17.95
N GLU A 194 5.81 11.59 -18.00
CA GLU A 194 5.59 12.85 -17.28
C GLU A 194 4.35 13.61 -17.77
N ILE A 195 4.03 13.55 -19.07
CA ILE A 195 2.87 14.25 -19.65
C ILE A 195 1.59 13.60 -19.14
N LEU A 196 1.52 12.27 -19.20
CA LEU A 196 0.41 11.50 -18.66
C LEU A 196 0.19 11.82 -17.17
N LEU A 197 1.27 11.84 -16.37
CA LEU A 197 1.17 12.18 -14.96
C LEU A 197 0.65 13.61 -14.76
N LYS A 198 1.18 14.59 -15.50
CA LYS A 198 0.74 15.99 -15.41
C LYS A 198 -0.75 16.13 -15.72
N GLU A 199 -1.24 15.44 -16.75
CA GLU A 199 -2.66 15.47 -17.09
C GLU A 199 -3.53 14.80 -16.01
N TYR A 200 -3.09 13.66 -15.46
CA TYR A 200 -3.77 12.98 -14.37
C TYR A 200 -3.88 13.89 -13.13
N MET A 201 -2.76 14.50 -12.73
CA MET A 201 -2.71 15.39 -11.57
C MET A 201 -3.52 16.67 -11.78
N LYS A 202 -3.58 17.20 -13.01
CA LYS A 202 -4.39 18.39 -13.32
C LYS A 202 -5.89 18.17 -13.09
N VAL A 203 -6.40 16.99 -13.42
CA VAL A 203 -7.81 16.63 -13.15
C VAL A 203 -8.08 16.62 -11.65
N LEU A 204 -7.15 16.09 -10.85
CA LEU A 204 -7.28 16.09 -9.39
C LEU A 204 -7.18 17.50 -8.79
N GLU A 205 -6.31 18.34 -9.32
CA GLU A 205 -6.18 19.75 -8.94
C GLU A 205 -7.47 20.52 -9.23
N ASP A 206 -8.02 20.40 -10.45
CA ASP A 206 -9.25 21.08 -10.86
C ASP A 206 -10.47 20.67 -10.03
N ALA A 207 -10.48 19.43 -9.53
CA ALA A 207 -11.51 18.93 -8.63
C ALA A 207 -11.26 19.30 -7.14
N GLY A 208 -10.17 20.00 -6.82
CA GLY A 208 -9.77 20.34 -5.45
C GLY A 208 -9.42 19.11 -4.58
N ILE A 209 -9.05 18.00 -5.20
CA ILE A 209 -8.75 16.74 -4.51
C ILE A 209 -7.36 16.78 -3.85
N LEU A 210 -6.40 17.46 -4.47
CA LEU A 210 -5.03 17.58 -3.94
C LEU A 210 -4.95 18.35 -2.61
N GLU A 211 -6.02 19.07 -2.24
CA GLU A 211 -6.16 19.73 -0.94
C GLU A 211 -6.78 18.82 0.14
N LYS A 212 -7.33 17.66 -0.26
CA LYS A 212 -8.10 16.76 0.62
C LYS A 212 -7.33 15.50 1.01
N THR A 213 -6.32 15.14 0.23
CA THR A 213 -5.55 13.89 0.42
C THR A 213 -4.16 14.03 -0.18
N PHE A 214 -3.30 13.04 0.09
CA PHE A 214 -1.92 13.00 -0.38
C PHE A 214 -1.75 11.99 -1.51
N PHE A 215 -0.90 12.29 -2.48
CA PHE A 215 -0.53 11.37 -3.55
C PHE A 215 0.98 11.15 -3.53
N ILE A 216 1.38 9.88 -3.46
CA ILE A 216 2.76 9.44 -3.54
C ILE A 216 2.94 8.79 -4.91
N ILE A 217 3.73 9.43 -5.76
CA ILE A 217 3.94 8.99 -7.13
C ILE A 217 4.94 7.84 -7.16
N GLY A 218 4.53 6.71 -7.70
CA GLY A 218 5.37 5.54 -7.93
C GLY A 218 6.36 5.80 -9.06
N LEU A 219 7.65 5.57 -8.78
CA LEU A 219 8.73 5.60 -9.77
C LEU A 219 9.52 4.30 -9.69
N GLY A 220 9.73 3.64 -10.83
CA GLY A 220 10.45 2.37 -10.92
C GLY A 220 11.80 2.51 -11.63
N PRO A 221 12.88 2.96 -10.96
CA PRO A 221 14.17 3.09 -11.62
C PRO A 221 14.66 1.72 -12.12
N PHE A 222 15.02 1.64 -13.40
CA PHE A 222 15.55 0.42 -14.00
C PHE A 222 17.03 0.57 -14.38
N ALA A 223 17.81 -0.48 -14.10
CA ALA A 223 19.25 -0.47 -14.34
C ALA A 223 19.62 -0.70 -15.82
N SER A 224 18.69 -1.18 -16.65
CA SER A 224 18.94 -1.52 -18.05
C SER A 224 17.67 -1.53 -18.89
N ALA A 225 17.81 -1.41 -20.21
CA ALA A 225 16.71 -1.58 -21.16
C ALA A 225 16.04 -2.97 -21.05
N LYS A 226 16.81 -4.01 -20.68
CA LYS A 226 16.25 -5.34 -20.43
C LYS A 226 15.30 -5.34 -19.23
N SER A 227 15.67 -4.64 -18.16
CA SER A 227 14.83 -4.49 -16.96
C SER A 227 13.58 -3.65 -17.26
N ALA A 228 13.73 -2.58 -18.03
CA ALA A 228 12.61 -1.75 -18.51
C ALA A 228 11.59 -2.59 -19.28
N LYS A 229 12.03 -3.35 -20.29
CA LYS A 229 11.17 -4.22 -21.08
C LYS A 229 10.48 -5.29 -20.24
N TRP A 230 11.22 -5.92 -19.32
CA TRP A 230 10.62 -6.90 -18.41
C TRP A 230 9.51 -6.29 -17.56
N MET A 231 9.71 -5.09 -17.00
CA MET A 231 8.68 -4.41 -16.22
C MET A 231 7.44 -4.11 -17.07
N ASN A 232 7.64 -3.60 -18.27
CA ASN A 232 6.55 -3.32 -19.22
C ASN A 232 5.74 -4.58 -19.57
N ASP A 233 6.43 -5.71 -19.78
CA ASP A 233 5.79 -6.96 -20.21
C ASP A 233 5.12 -7.73 -19.06
N ASN A 234 5.49 -7.48 -17.79
CA ASN A 234 5.12 -8.34 -16.65
C ASN A 234 4.42 -7.62 -15.49
N LEU A 235 4.49 -6.27 -15.39
CA LEU A 235 3.86 -5.52 -14.30
C LEU A 235 2.57 -4.87 -14.77
N PHE A 236 1.46 -5.18 -14.09
CA PHE A 236 0.16 -4.60 -14.39
C PHE A 236 0.17 -3.07 -14.19
N GLY A 237 -0.39 -2.34 -15.16
CA GLY A 237 -0.51 -0.88 -15.11
C GLY A 237 0.83 -0.14 -15.25
N VAL A 238 1.89 -0.82 -15.67
CA VAL A 238 3.17 -0.17 -16.00
C VAL A 238 3.26 0.01 -17.50
N ASP A 239 3.54 1.23 -17.93
CA ASP A 239 3.85 1.58 -19.32
C ASP A 239 5.18 2.34 -19.35
N VAL A 240 6.20 1.73 -19.97
CA VAL A 240 7.52 2.32 -20.15
C VAL A 240 7.61 2.79 -21.61
N PRO A 241 7.65 4.11 -21.87
CA PRO A 241 7.77 4.64 -23.22
C PRO A 241 9.03 4.15 -23.95
N ASP A 242 8.95 4.04 -25.28
CA ASP A 242 10.07 3.61 -26.14
C ASP A 242 11.23 4.62 -26.20
N GLN A 243 10.99 5.90 -25.89
CA GLN A 243 11.98 6.99 -25.95
C GLN A 243 12.95 6.96 -24.76
#